data_AF-A0A2E2U5D5-F1
#
_entry.id   AF-A0A2E2U5D5-F1
#
_cell.length_a   1.000
_cell.length_b   1.000
_cell.length_c   1.000
_cell.angle_alpha   90.00
_cell.angle_beta   90.00
_cell.angle_gamma   90.00
#
_symmetry.space_group_name_H-M   'P 1'
#
loop_
_entity.id
_entity.type
_entity.pdbx_description
1 polymer ?
#
loop_
_entity_poly.entity_id
_entity_poly.type
_entity_poly.pdbx_seq_one_letter_code
_entity_poly.pdbx_strand_id
1 'polypeptide(L)'
;MRKLFIKLFFFCSYLPFIRYALESIYQRQLEKLQTQYADHPELKDILVLSYLPDFVYGRSQYTLLLVTKKSIHPKAFLNDFRSKLTQSALSSIVFNLSYIPVLSEKEFQLDLLRGFLIRNSLRDTIKWKSLLLKKDTISYLGKQNEFVIKYSSFQNITRYFLTLKTTGEFSTTVKNIKRSLNNFKRYYPELIPDIDSFNQQARRLQKYPFLKIFLKHKFFKTCWQVLNSKKSMVYLSQSKVYGEDSQLDFLRPYLELTYIDDIFVTPSLIQFNPERWQGKMYVDLILNENYDGGQKRLIKLKEEITEKNSETLKYRVRFTTKALFEMSGQTSLYPFPLEPLVRSRKGRSMKGRKYPFLVDYEDLTLANIHFFVTQFMRFRSLKQKNALIGSKFIKSLNLMYKYHLLAQFLEGEEFKLDHSLSEIRSFFTPQLSHLRVNDPIDAKDWKIIEAQLKYLLKKIRLNLVRYDDSLFELRF
;
A
#
# COMPACT_ATOMS: atom_id res chain seq x y z
N MET A 1 3.76 34.64 -15.64
CA MET A 1 2.88 35.18 -14.56
C MET A 1 2.07 34.12 -13.78
N ARG A 2 1.26 33.24 -14.41
CA ARG A 2 0.40 32.26 -13.70
C ARG A 2 1.10 31.38 -12.65
N LYS A 3 2.28 30.82 -12.97
CA LYS A 3 3.08 30.01 -12.02
C LYS A 3 3.60 30.83 -10.83
N LEU A 4 3.88 32.13 -11.03
CA LEU A 4 4.37 33.03 -10.00
C LEU A 4 3.25 33.40 -9.03
N PHE A 5 2.06 33.72 -9.55
CA PHE A 5 0.86 33.97 -8.75
C PHE A 5 0.45 32.74 -7.93
N ILE A 6 0.49 31.53 -8.49
CA ILE A 6 0.21 30.30 -7.73
C ILE A 6 1.21 30.12 -6.58
N LYS A 7 2.50 30.39 -6.81
CA LYS A 7 3.53 30.34 -5.76
C LYS A 7 3.33 31.42 -4.69
N LEU A 8 2.90 32.61 -5.08
CA LEU A 8 2.60 33.71 -4.18
C LEU A 8 1.38 33.39 -3.30
N PHE A 9 0.25 33.00 -3.90
CA PHE A 9 -0.95 32.55 -3.16
C PHE A 9 -0.66 31.36 -2.25
N PHE A 10 0.18 30.42 -2.71
CA PHE A 10 0.66 29.33 -1.89
C PHE A 10 1.44 29.84 -0.67
N PHE A 11 2.39 30.76 -0.84
CA PHE A 11 3.16 31.33 0.27
C PHE A 11 2.27 32.14 1.23
N CYS A 12 1.35 32.94 0.68
CA CYS A 12 0.38 33.71 1.44
C CYS A 12 -0.63 32.83 2.19
N SER A 13 -0.90 31.61 1.73
CA SER A 13 -1.81 30.68 2.42
C SER A 13 -1.34 30.21 3.79
N TYR A 14 -0.08 30.48 4.16
CA TYR A 14 0.43 30.26 5.52
C TYR A 14 0.07 31.40 6.48
N LEU A 15 -0.39 32.56 5.99
CA LEU A 15 -0.85 33.68 6.80
C LEU A 15 -2.30 33.47 7.23
N PRO A 16 -2.66 33.62 8.53
CA PRO A 16 -3.99 33.26 9.04
C PRO A 16 -5.18 33.93 8.32
N PHE A 17 -5.10 35.22 8.04
CA PHE A 17 -6.18 35.96 7.39
C PHE A 17 -6.41 35.51 5.93
N ILE A 18 -5.32 35.38 5.18
CA ILE A 18 -5.37 34.92 3.78
C ILE A 18 -5.82 33.46 3.72
N ARG A 19 -5.40 32.64 4.69
CA ARG A 19 -5.84 31.24 4.82
C ARG A 19 -7.37 31.14 4.90
N TYR A 20 -8.01 31.97 5.73
CA TYR A 20 -9.47 32.01 5.86
C TYR A 20 -10.17 32.40 4.56
N ALA A 21 -9.66 33.43 3.87
CA ALA A 21 -10.19 33.84 2.57
C ALA A 21 -10.06 32.73 1.51
N LEU A 22 -8.92 32.04 1.46
CA LEU A 22 -8.68 30.93 0.54
C LEU A 22 -9.50 29.68 0.88
N GLU A 23 -9.76 29.43 2.16
CA GLU A 23 -10.66 28.36 2.61
C GLU A 23 -12.11 28.63 2.16
N SER A 24 -12.53 29.90 2.14
CA SER A 24 -13.84 30.29 1.60
C SER A 24 -13.99 29.96 0.11
N ILE A 25 -12.91 30.07 -0.68
CA ILE A 25 -12.91 29.63 -2.08
C ILE A 25 -13.17 28.12 -2.19
N TYR A 26 -12.59 27.33 -1.30
CA TYR A 26 -12.79 25.87 -1.25
C TYR A 26 -14.23 25.52 -0.89
N GLN A 27 -14.82 26.20 0.09
CA GLN A 27 -16.23 26.00 0.46
C GLN A 27 -17.17 26.37 -0.69
N ARG A 28 -16.94 27.51 -1.37
CA ARG A 28 -17.74 27.89 -2.55
C ARG A 28 -17.68 26.88 -3.69
N GLN A 29 -16.54 26.21 -3.89
CA GLN A 29 -16.45 25.13 -4.88
C GLN A 29 -17.24 23.88 -4.45
N LEU A 30 -17.35 23.58 -3.15
CA LEU A 30 -18.23 22.52 -2.66
C LEU A 30 -19.70 22.88 -2.86
N GLU A 31 -20.09 24.12 -2.59
CA GLU A 31 -21.45 24.62 -2.84
C GLU A 31 -21.80 24.58 -4.33
N LYS A 32 -20.88 25.01 -5.20
CA LYS A 32 -21.06 24.90 -6.65
C LYS A 32 -21.26 23.45 -7.10
N LEU A 33 -20.47 22.54 -6.55
CA LEU A 33 -20.59 21.11 -6.84
C LEU A 33 -21.95 20.56 -6.36
N GLN A 34 -22.39 20.97 -5.16
CA GLN A 34 -23.70 20.63 -4.63
C GLN A 34 -24.82 21.10 -5.56
N THR A 35 -24.82 22.37 -5.97
CA THR A 35 -25.86 22.92 -6.86
C THR A 35 -25.85 22.24 -8.22
N GLN A 36 -24.67 21.96 -8.79
CA GLN A 36 -24.54 21.34 -10.10
C GLN A 36 -25.09 19.91 -10.15
N TYR A 37 -25.08 19.19 -9.02
CA TYR A 37 -25.44 17.77 -8.95
C TYR A 37 -26.66 17.47 -8.08
N ALA A 38 -27.38 18.49 -7.60
CA ALA A 38 -28.54 18.34 -6.72
C ALA A 38 -29.59 17.36 -7.26
N ASP A 39 -29.91 17.47 -8.55
CA ASP A 39 -30.96 16.69 -9.21
C ASP A 39 -30.41 15.62 -10.17
N HIS A 40 -29.13 15.22 -10.00
CA HIS A 40 -28.52 14.27 -10.93
C HIS A 40 -29.21 12.90 -10.84
N PRO A 41 -29.69 12.32 -11.98
CA PRO A 41 -30.57 11.15 -11.95
C PRO A 41 -29.90 9.92 -11.32
N GLU A 42 -28.62 9.71 -11.59
CA GLU A 42 -27.87 8.53 -11.13
C GLU A 42 -27.22 8.67 -9.75
N LEU A 43 -27.12 9.90 -9.22
CA LEU A 43 -26.33 10.20 -8.02
C LEU A 43 -27.25 10.26 -6.80
N LYS A 44 -26.89 9.53 -5.75
CA LYS A 44 -27.56 9.58 -4.46
C LYS A 44 -26.93 10.63 -3.55
N ASP A 45 -25.60 10.67 -3.50
CA ASP A 45 -24.86 11.63 -2.68
C ASP A 45 -23.41 11.85 -3.16
N ILE A 46 -22.80 12.95 -2.72
CA ILE A 46 -21.37 13.21 -2.80
C ILE A 46 -20.86 13.40 -1.37
N LEU A 47 -19.93 12.55 -0.96
CA LEU A 47 -19.33 12.58 0.37
C LEU A 47 -17.92 13.17 0.30
N VAL A 48 -17.63 14.12 1.18
CA VAL A 48 -16.29 14.68 1.37
C VAL A 48 -15.55 13.84 2.40
N LEU A 49 -14.60 13.03 1.95
CA LEU A 49 -13.85 12.09 2.79
C LEU A 49 -12.74 12.75 3.61
N SER A 50 -12.22 13.87 3.13
CA SER A 50 -11.04 14.53 3.69
C SER A 50 -11.41 15.62 4.69
N TYR A 51 -10.75 15.59 5.84
CA TYR A 51 -10.74 16.68 6.82
C TYR A 51 -9.47 17.54 6.67
N LEU A 52 -9.61 18.87 6.59
CA LEU A 52 -8.53 19.82 6.28
C LEU A 52 -8.23 20.82 7.43
N PRO A 53 -7.84 20.35 8.64
CA PRO A 53 -7.59 21.24 9.78
C PRO A 53 -6.34 22.10 9.63
N ASP A 54 -5.40 21.69 8.77
CA ASP A 54 -4.16 22.41 8.44
C ASP A 54 -4.21 22.83 6.97
N PHE A 55 -5.25 23.58 6.58
CA PHE A 55 -5.48 24.01 5.21
C PHE A 55 -4.29 24.83 4.67
N VAL A 56 -3.85 24.45 3.47
CA VAL A 56 -2.82 25.11 2.67
C VAL A 56 -3.29 25.10 1.22
N TYR A 57 -3.39 26.29 0.63
CA TYR A 57 -3.93 26.44 -0.72
C TYR A 57 -3.10 25.69 -1.76
N GLY A 58 -3.79 24.91 -2.59
CA GLY A 58 -3.18 24.11 -3.67
C GLY A 58 -2.44 22.86 -3.20
N ARG A 59 -2.38 22.60 -1.89
CA ARG A 59 -1.86 21.34 -1.31
C ARG A 59 -2.90 20.56 -0.52
N SER A 60 -3.87 21.26 0.02
CA SER A 60 -5.04 20.67 0.64
C SER A 60 -6.04 20.44 -0.47
N GLN A 61 -6.49 19.20 -0.66
CA GLN A 61 -7.48 18.87 -1.68
C GLN A 61 -8.58 18.04 -1.03
N TYR A 62 -9.83 18.30 -1.43
CA TYR A 62 -10.94 17.46 -1.08
C TYR A 62 -10.86 16.13 -1.82
N THR A 63 -10.95 15.03 -1.08
CA THR A 63 -11.18 13.71 -1.67
C THR A 63 -12.67 13.43 -1.61
N LEU A 64 -13.28 13.17 -2.76
CA LEU A 64 -14.70 12.93 -2.90
C LEU A 64 -14.98 11.44 -3.06
N LEU A 65 -16.12 10.99 -2.54
CA LEU A 65 -16.75 9.71 -2.83
C LEU A 65 -18.11 9.98 -3.48
N LEU A 66 -18.37 9.33 -4.61
CA LEU A 66 -19.65 9.40 -5.29
C LEU A 66 -20.48 8.18 -4.89
N VAL A 67 -21.68 8.41 -4.36
CA VAL A 67 -22.65 7.36 -4.03
C VAL A 67 -23.75 7.37 -5.07
N THR A 68 -23.96 6.27 -5.78
CA THR A 68 -24.89 6.19 -6.92
C THR A 68 -26.13 5.38 -6.54
N LYS A 69 -27.30 5.76 -7.06
CA LYS A 69 -28.58 5.09 -6.74
C LYS A 69 -28.60 3.63 -7.23
N LYS A 70 -27.96 3.36 -8.36
CA LYS A 70 -27.84 2.02 -8.97
C LYS A 70 -26.39 1.68 -9.23
N SER A 71 -26.13 0.40 -9.51
CA SER A 71 -24.81 -0.05 -9.98
C SER A 71 -24.57 0.53 -11.37
N ILE A 72 -23.49 1.29 -11.52
CA ILE A 72 -23.06 1.89 -12.78
C ILE A 72 -21.62 1.49 -13.09
N HIS A 73 -21.26 1.50 -14.37
CA HIS A 73 -19.88 1.24 -14.79
C HIS A 73 -18.98 2.42 -14.40
N PRO A 74 -18.10 2.30 -13.37
CA PRO A 74 -17.51 3.47 -12.73
C PRO A 74 -16.65 4.32 -13.65
N LYS A 75 -15.99 3.71 -14.64
CA LYS A 75 -15.08 4.43 -15.53
C LYS A 75 -15.80 5.46 -16.40
N ALA A 76 -16.97 5.12 -16.94
CA ALA A 76 -17.71 6.00 -17.85
C ALA A 76 -18.27 7.20 -17.06
N PHE A 77 -18.97 6.90 -15.96
CA PHE A 77 -19.50 7.89 -15.04
C PHE A 77 -18.40 8.80 -14.47
N LEU A 78 -17.28 8.23 -14.03
CA LEU A 78 -16.17 8.99 -13.47
C LEU A 78 -15.50 9.90 -14.52
N ASN A 79 -15.42 9.46 -15.78
CA ASN A 79 -14.87 10.28 -16.85
C ASN A 79 -15.76 11.49 -17.14
N ASP A 80 -17.09 11.30 -17.19
CA ASP A 80 -18.04 12.41 -17.33
C ASP A 80 -18.01 13.36 -16.12
N PHE A 81 -18.01 12.81 -14.91
CA PHE A 81 -17.90 13.60 -13.69
C PHE A 81 -16.61 14.44 -13.66
N ARG A 82 -15.48 13.84 -14.07
CA ARG A 82 -14.19 14.54 -14.14
C ARG A 82 -14.18 15.60 -15.23
N SER A 83 -14.72 15.32 -16.41
CA SER A 83 -14.71 16.29 -17.52
C SER A 83 -15.45 17.57 -17.09
N LYS A 84 -16.63 17.42 -16.47
CA LYS A 84 -17.41 18.52 -15.89
C LYS A 84 -16.64 19.28 -14.81
N LEU A 85 -15.98 18.59 -13.87
CA LEU A 85 -15.15 19.23 -12.85
C LEU A 85 -13.97 20.01 -13.47
N THR A 86 -13.31 19.46 -14.48
CA THR A 86 -12.11 20.08 -15.09
C THR A 86 -12.39 21.35 -15.89
N GLN A 87 -13.65 21.65 -16.21
CA GLN A 87 -14.04 22.90 -16.88
C GLN A 87 -13.64 24.14 -16.07
N SER A 88 -13.52 24.03 -14.74
CA SER A 88 -12.95 25.08 -13.90
C SER A 88 -11.52 24.76 -13.49
N ALA A 89 -10.60 25.70 -13.74
CA ALA A 89 -9.23 25.61 -13.26
C ALA A 89 -9.17 25.47 -11.72
N LEU A 90 -10.12 26.07 -10.99
CA LEU A 90 -10.17 26.01 -9.52
C LEU A 90 -10.51 24.60 -9.02
N SER A 91 -11.36 23.85 -9.72
CA SER A 91 -11.71 22.47 -9.34
C SER A 91 -10.50 21.55 -9.28
N SER A 92 -9.54 21.70 -10.20
CA SER A 92 -8.30 20.90 -10.20
C SER A 92 -7.37 21.24 -9.03
N ILE A 93 -7.50 22.44 -8.46
CA ILE A 93 -6.78 22.88 -7.27
C ILE A 93 -7.50 22.35 -6.02
N VAL A 94 -8.83 22.43 -6.00
CA VAL A 94 -9.67 22.11 -4.82
C VAL A 94 -9.89 20.61 -4.64
N PHE A 95 -10.10 19.86 -5.72
CA PHE A 95 -10.48 18.44 -5.65
C PHE A 95 -9.33 17.54 -6.10
N ASN A 96 -9.16 16.41 -5.39
CA ASN A 96 -8.25 15.36 -5.80
C ASN A 96 -8.89 14.52 -6.92
N LEU A 97 -8.78 15.00 -8.16
CA LEU A 97 -9.36 14.33 -9.32
C LEU A 97 -8.71 12.98 -9.65
N SER A 98 -7.48 12.74 -9.16
CA SER A 98 -6.76 11.49 -9.41
C SER A 98 -7.40 10.27 -8.71
N TYR A 99 -8.12 10.50 -7.62
CA TYR A 99 -8.73 9.46 -6.82
C TYR A 99 -10.11 9.89 -6.32
N ILE A 100 -11.15 9.44 -7.03
CA ILE A 100 -12.55 9.62 -6.66
C ILE A 100 -13.20 8.22 -6.73
N PRO A 101 -13.42 7.56 -5.58
CA PRO A 101 -14.16 6.32 -5.52
C PRO A 101 -15.62 6.54 -5.92
N VAL A 102 -16.21 5.50 -6.53
CA VAL A 102 -17.63 5.46 -6.89
C VAL A 102 -18.19 4.16 -6.33
N LEU A 103 -19.22 4.27 -5.49
CA LEU A 103 -19.93 3.14 -4.89
C LEU A 103 -21.42 3.29 -5.17
N SER A 104 -22.11 2.18 -5.38
CA SER A 104 -23.58 2.18 -5.34
C SER A 104 -24.05 2.30 -3.89
N GLU A 105 -25.31 2.67 -3.70
CA GLU A 105 -25.93 2.77 -2.37
C GLU A 105 -25.78 1.46 -1.59
N LYS A 106 -26.02 0.31 -2.23
CA LYS A 106 -25.84 -1.02 -1.61
C LYS A 106 -24.40 -1.23 -1.13
N GLU A 107 -23.42 -0.92 -1.98
CA GLU A 107 -22.01 -1.07 -1.66
C GLU A 107 -21.55 -0.09 -0.57
N PHE A 108 -22.12 1.11 -0.55
CA PHE A 108 -21.81 2.10 0.47
C PHE A 108 -22.28 1.69 1.87
N GLN A 109 -23.35 0.90 1.98
CA GLN A 109 -23.79 0.35 3.26
C GLN A 109 -22.85 -0.73 3.81
N LEU A 110 -21.97 -1.29 2.97
CA LEU A 110 -21.01 -2.32 3.42
C LEU A 110 -19.89 -1.65 4.22
N ASP A 111 -19.82 -1.95 5.52
CA ASP A 111 -18.79 -1.46 6.43
C ASP A 111 -17.38 -1.73 5.91
N LEU A 112 -17.19 -2.90 5.31
CA LEU A 112 -15.93 -3.29 4.72
C LEU A 112 -15.45 -2.33 3.62
N LEU A 113 -16.34 -1.90 2.72
CA LEU A 113 -15.99 -0.96 1.66
C LEU A 113 -15.76 0.45 2.20
N ARG A 114 -16.56 0.88 3.19
CA ARG A 114 -16.30 2.14 3.92
C ARG A 114 -14.93 2.11 4.58
N GLY A 115 -14.60 1.00 5.25
CA GLY A 115 -13.29 0.72 5.84
C GLY A 115 -12.13 0.87 4.89
N PHE A 116 -12.25 0.34 3.68
CA PHE A 116 -11.23 0.47 2.65
C PHE A 116 -10.92 1.92 2.23
N LEU A 117 -11.92 2.81 2.36
CA LEU A 117 -11.79 4.24 2.10
C LEU A 117 -11.16 4.99 3.28
N ILE A 118 -11.30 4.45 4.48
CA ILE A 118 -10.72 4.98 5.72
C ILE A 118 -9.21 4.68 5.73
N ARG A 119 -8.43 5.60 5.17
CA ARG A 119 -6.97 5.49 5.12
C ARG A 119 -6.31 6.51 6.03
N ASN A 120 -5.46 6.04 6.93
CA ASN A 120 -4.63 6.89 7.79
C ASN A 120 -5.45 7.84 8.70
N SER A 121 -6.55 7.34 9.27
CA SER A 121 -7.28 8.04 10.35
C SER A 121 -6.64 7.73 11.71
N LEU A 122 -6.61 8.75 12.57
CA LEU A 122 -6.27 8.62 14.00
C LEU A 122 -7.51 8.66 14.91
N ARG A 123 -8.69 8.89 14.34
CA ARG A 123 -9.96 9.04 15.07
C ARG A 123 -10.73 7.73 15.05
N ASP A 124 -11.34 7.41 16.18
CA ASP A 124 -12.21 6.22 16.37
C ASP A 124 -13.54 6.34 15.63
N THR A 125 -13.96 7.59 15.38
CA THR A 125 -15.13 7.94 14.59
C THR A 125 -14.73 8.78 13.39
N ILE A 126 -15.26 8.43 12.23
CA ILE A 126 -15.05 9.18 11.00
C ILE A 126 -16.35 9.81 10.57
N LYS A 127 -16.27 11.11 10.30
CA LYS A 127 -17.38 11.94 9.89
C LYS A 127 -17.15 12.44 8.48
N TRP A 128 -18.02 12.06 7.56
CA TRP A 128 -17.99 12.49 6.16
C TRP A 128 -19.13 13.46 5.89
N LYS A 129 -18.79 14.62 5.35
CA LYS A 129 -19.77 15.64 5.00
C LYS A 129 -20.53 15.22 3.75
N SER A 130 -21.85 15.13 3.87
CA SER A 130 -22.76 14.96 2.75
C SER A 130 -23.03 16.28 2.07
N LEU A 131 -22.88 16.33 0.75
CA LEU A 131 -23.20 17.52 -0.03
C LEU A 131 -24.67 17.53 -0.45
N LEU A 132 -25.27 16.38 -0.80
CA LEU A 132 -26.62 16.36 -1.35
C LEU A 132 -27.68 16.08 -0.29
N LEU A 133 -27.43 15.15 0.63
CA LEU A 133 -28.38 14.77 1.67
C LEU A 133 -28.34 15.67 2.91
N LYS A 134 -27.33 16.56 3.00
CA LYS A 134 -27.14 17.53 4.10
C LYS A 134 -27.07 16.92 5.51
N LYS A 135 -26.87 15.61 5.60
CA LYS A 135 -26.64 14.86 6.85
C LYS A 135 -25.27 14.21 6.81
N ASP A 136 -24.44 14.53 7.78
CA ASP A 136 -23.11 13.92 7.88
C ASP A 136 -23.23 12.42 8.12
N THR A 137 -22.42 11.64 7.41
CA THR A 137 -22.31 10.21 7.65
C THR A 137 -21.25 9.97 8.72
N ILE A 138 -21.60 9.20 9.74
CA ILE A 138 -20.69 8.79 10.81
C ILE A 138 -20.42 7.29 10.66
N SER A 139 -19.15 6.91 10.75
CA SER A 139 -18.71 5.52 10.73
C SER A 139 -17.74 5.27 11.87
N TYR A 140 -17.94 4.16 12.58
CA TYR A 140 -17.07 3.72 13.67
C TYR A 140 -15.95 2.82 13.13
N LEU A 141 -14.77 2.88 13.75
CA LEU A 141 -13.66 1.99 13.41
C LEU A 141 -13.89 0.60 14.03
N GLY A 142 -14.24 -0.39 13.20
CA GLY A 142 -14.14 -1.81 13.59
C GLY A 142 -12.74 -2.39 13.30
N LYS A 143 -12.50 -3.64 13.71
CA LYS A 143 -11.20 -4.33 13.54
C LYS A 143 -10.65 -4.29 12.10
N GLN A 144 -11.51 -4.49 11.11
CA GLN A 144 -11.11 -4.41 9.70
C GLN A 144 -10.62 -3.01 9.30
N ASN A 145 -11.20 -1.96 9.88
CA ASN A 145 -10.80 -0.57 9.63
C ASN A 145 -9.43 -0.30 10.26
N GLU A 146 -9.19 -0.82 11.47
CA GLU A 146 -7.89 -0.76 12.12
C GLU A 146 -6.82 -1.47 11.28
N PHE A 147 -7.10 -2.68 10.78
CA PHE A 147 -6.20 -3.38 9.86
C PHE A 147 -5.87 -2.53 8.63
N VAL A 148 -6.88 -1.92 7.98
CA VAL A 148 -6.66 -1.03 6.82
C VAL A 148 -5.75 0.15 7.18
N ILE A 149 -5.90 0.73 8.37
CA ILE A 149 -5.05 1.83 8.86
C ILE A 149 -3.62 1.34 9.11
N LYS A 150 -3.42 0.21 9.79
CA LYS A 150 -2.11 -0.43 10.01
C LYS A 150 -1.41 -0.69 8.67
N TYR A 151 -2.11 -1.33 7.74
CA TYR A 151 -1.63 -1.66 6.39
C TYR A 151 -1.25 -0.41 5.58
N SER A 152 -2.13 0.60 5.53
CA SER A 152 -1.86 1.86 4.83
C SER A 152 -0.66 2.60 5.41
N SER A 153 -0.50 2.58 6.74
CA SER A 153 0.64 3.21 7.42
C SER A 153 1.95 2.52 7.05
N PHE A 154 1.95 1.19 7.00
CA PHE A 154 3.09 0.40 6.54
C PHE A 154 3.47 0.71 5.09
N GLN A 155 2.51 0.66 4.16
CA GLN A 155 2.75 0.99 2.76
C GLN A 155 3.27 2.42 2.57
N ASN A 156 2.80 3.38 3.37
CA ASN A 156 3.26 4.75 3.35
C ASN A 156 4.72 4.88 3.83
N ILE A 157 5.11 4.21 4.92
CA ILE A 157 6.51 4.21 5.36
C ILE A 157 7.40 3.56 4.31
N THR A 158 7.00 2.41 3.75
CA THR A 158 7.76 1.77 2.67
C THR A 158 7.96 2.71 1.47
N ARG A 159 6.90 3.39 1.04
CA ARG A 159 6.92 4.27 -0.14
C ARG A 159 7.64 5.60 0.07
N TYR A 160 7.29 6.31 1.14
CA TYR A 160 7.73 7.70 1.36
C TYR A 160 9.03 7.81 2.14
N PHE A 161 9.48 6.72 2.78
CA PHE A 161 10.70 6.71 3.57
C PHE A 161 11.71 5.67 3.07
N LEU A 162 11.32 4.38 3.01
CA LEU A 162 12.26 3.28 2.74
C LEU A 162 12.68 3.13 1.27
N THR A 163 11.93 3.71 0.32
CA THR A 163 12.26 3.61 -1.11
C THR A 163 13.51 4.45 -1.51
N LEU A 164 14.03 5.29 -0.60
CA LEU A 164 15.20 6.18 -0.72
C LEU A 164 15.12 7.26 -1.82
N LYS A 165 14.38 7.02 -2.90
CA LYS A 165 14.05 7.99 -3.96
C LYS A 165 12.60 8.42 -3.79
N THR A 166 12.36 9.49 -3.01
CA THR A 166 11.00 10.05 -2.87
C THR A 166 10.59 10.78 -4.13
N THR A 167 9.58 10.29 -4.84
CA THR A 167 9.06 10.89 -6.08
C THR A 167 7.95 11.91 -5.85
N GLY A 168 7.64 12.25 -4.60
CA GLY A 168 6.56 13.17 -4.23
C GLY A 168 7.03 14.48 -3.62
N GLU A 169 6.10 15.44 -3.48
CA GLU A 169 6.36 16.66 -2.74
C GLU A 169 6.78 16.37 -1.29
N PHE A 170 7.79 17.09 -0.81
CA PHE A 170 8.34 16.89 0.54
C PHE A 170 7.29 17.08 1.66
N SER A 171 6.36 18.03 1.49
CA SER A 171 5.23 18.24 2.40
C SER A 171 4.36 16.98 2.54
N THR A 172 4.03 16.33 1.42
CA THR A 172 3.27 15.08 1.38
C THR A 172 4.05 13.95 2.03
N THR A 173 5.36 13.86 1.79
CA THR A 173 6.25 12.91 2.47
C THR A 173 6.21 13.08 3.98
N VAL A 174 6.42 14.30 4.49
CA VAL A 174 6.37 14.59 5.94
C VAL A 174 5.01 14.23 6.52
N LYS A 175 3.92 14.61 5.84
CA LYS A 175 2.55 14.31 6.26
C LYS A 175 2.28 12.82 6.38
N ASN A 176 2.67 12.04 5.38
CA ASN A 176 2.39 10.60 5.36
C ASN A 176 3.27 9.85 6.35
N ILE A 177 4.56 10.20 6.48
CA ILE A 177 5.44 9.62 7.50
C ILE A 177 4.91 9.93 8.90
N LYS A 178 4.60 11.21 9.17
CA LYS A 178 4.07 11.64 10.48
C LYS A 178 2.80 10.88 10.87
N ARG A 179 1.82 10.80 9.96
CA ARG A 179 0.57 10.07 10.23
C ARG A 179 0.82 8.59 10.47
N SER A 180 1.69 7.97 9.67
CA SER A 180 1.98 6.54 9.78
C SER A 180 2.70 6.20 11.10
N LEU A 181 3.64 7.03 11.54
CA LEU A 181 4.29 6.84 12.84
C LEU A 181 3.34 7.06 14.02
N ASN A 182 2.41 8.02 13.95
CA ASN A 182 1.38 8.17 14.97
C ASN A 182 0.45 6.95 15.02
N ASN A 183 0.06 6.39 13.87
CA ASN A 183 -0.72 5.15 13.83
C ASN A 183 0.07 3.99 14.42
N PHE A 184 1.35 3.84 14.07
CA PHE A 184 2.18 2.78 14.66
C PHE A 184 2.37 2.96 16.16
N LYS A 185 2.54 4.19 16.66
CA LYS A 185 2.59 4.43 18.11
C LYS A 185 1.28 4.05 18.80
N ARG A 186 0.14 4.31 18.17
CA ARG A 186 -1.19 3.94 18.68
C ARG A 186 -1.40 2.42 18.74
N TYR A 187 -1.05 1.70 17.68
CA TYR A 187 -1.34 0.26 17.56
C TYR A 187 -0.21 -0.66 18.07
N TYR A 188 1.02 -0.15 18.14
CA TYR A 188 2.21 -0.88 18.58
C TYR A 188 3.06 -0.01 19.53
N PRO A 189 2.50 0.45 20.66
CA PRO A 189 3.16 1.35 21.59
C PRO A 189 4.46 0.79 22.19
N GLU A 190 4.61 -0.54 22.22
CA GLU A 190 5.78 -1.28 22.66
C GLU A 190 6.92 -1.31 21.62
N LEU A 191 6.60 -1.19 20.33
CA LEU A 191 7.59 -1.19 19.24
C LEU A 191 8.02 0.22 18.83
N ILE A 192 7.17 1.22 19.08
CA ILE A 192 7.42 2.61 18.72
C ILE A 192 7.54 3.46 19.99
N PRO A 193 8.64 4.21 20.18
CA PRO A 193 8.87 5.03 21.36
C PRO A 193 7.94 6.25 21.34
N ASP A 194 8.02 7.09 22.36
CA ASP A 194 7.36 8.39 22.27
C ASP A 194 7.89 9.21 21.08
N ILE A 195 6.99 9.92 20.41
CA ILE A 195 7.23 10.64 19.15
C ILE A 195 6.87 12.11 19.23
N ASP A 196 6.73 12.70 20.41
CA ASP A 196 6.32 14.11 20.55
C ASP A 196 7.33 15.08 19.93
N SER A 197 8.63 14.89 20.19
CA SER A 197 9.69 15.69 19.57
C SER A 197 9.68 15.58 18.04
N PHE A 198 9.50 14.36 17.52
CA PHE A 198 9.34 14.12 16.10
C PHE A 198 8.08 14.82 15.54
N ASN A 199 6.96 14.75 16.25
CA ASN A 199 5.71 15.38 15.88
C ASN A 199 5.82 16.91 15.83
N GLN A 200 6.50 17.52 16.79
CA GLN A 200 6.77 18.96 16.80
C GLN A 200 7.62 19.36 15.59
N GLN A 201 8.67 18.61 15.29
CA GLN A 201 9.51 18.84 14.11
C GLN A 201 8.71 18.72 12.81
N ALA A 202 7.88 17.67 12.69
CA ALA A 202 7.04 17.44 11.52
C ALA A 202 6.00 18.57 11.34
N ARG A 203 5.38 19.05 12.43
CA ARG A 203 4.46 20.21 12.42
C ARG A 203 5.17 21.47 11.93
N ARG A 204 6.39 21.76 12.42
CA ARG A 204 7.20 22.89 11.95
C ARG A 204 7.49 22.81 10.45
N LEU A 205 7.89 21.65 9.94
CA LEU A 205 8.14 21.43 8.51
C LEU A 205 6.87 21.53 7.63
N GLN A 206 5.71 21.17 8.18
CA GLN A 206 4.42 21.33 7.51
C GLN A 206 3.99 22.80 7.46
N LYS A 207 4.15 23.53 8.56
CA LYS A 207 3.78 24.95 8.68
C LYS A 207 4.76 25.87 7.96
N TYR A 208 6.03 25.52 7.88
CA TYR A 208 7.09 26.36 7.32
C TYR A 208 7.95 25.56 6.31
N PRO A 209 7.48 25.37 5.07
CA PRO A 209 8.17 24.54 4.08
C PRO A 209 9.57 25.04 3.71
N PHE A 210 9.87 26.34 3.87
CA PHE A 210 11.19 26.90 3.62
C PHE A 210 12.25 26.33 4.58
N LEU A 211 11.85 25.89 5.78
CA LEU A 211 12.73 25.20 6.73
C LEU A 211 13.21 23.83 6.22
N LYS A 212 12.67 23.32 5.11
CA LYS A 212 13.11 22.07 4.47
C LYS A 212 14.63 22.05 4.24
N ILE A 213 15.22 23.16 3.83
CA ILE A 213 16.66 23.23 3.51
C ILE A 213 17.49 22.85 4.74
N PHE A 214 17.06 23.28 5.93
CA PHE A 214 17.77 23.07 7.18
C PHE A 214 17.34 21.79 7.91
N LEU A 215 16.05 21.47 7.90
CA LEU A 215 15.48 20.43 8.76
C LEU A 215 15.18 19.10 8.06
N LYS A 216 15.31 19.00 6.73
CA LYS A 216 15.03 17.76 5.99
C LYS A 216 15.89 16.59 6.48
N HIS A 217 17.20 16.81 6.60
CA HIS A 217 18.11 15.75 7.03
C HIS A 217 17.80 15.32 8.46
N LYS A 218 17.65 16.29 9.37
CA LYS A 218 17.26 16.03 10.77
C LYS A 218 15.94 15.24 10.84
N PHE A 219 14.93 15.58 10.04
CA PHE A 219 13.64 14.89 10.04
C PHE A 219 13.76 13.41 9.68
N PHE A 220 14.51 13.08 8.62
CA PHE A 220 14.74 11.69 8.24
C PHE A 220 15.60 10.94 9.25
N LYS A 221 16.60 11.60 9.85
CA LYS A 221 17.40 11.03 10.93
C LYS A 221 16.54 10.67 12.15
N THR A 222 15.69 11.60 12.62
CA THR A 222 14.75 11.32 13.71
C THR A 222 13.79 10.18 13.36
N CYS A 223 13.30 10.12 12.11
CA CYS A 223 12.44 9.03 11.65
C CYS A 223 13.15 7.65 11.73
N TRP A 224 14.44 7.58 11.36
CA TRP A 224 15.23 6.36 11.54
C TRP A 224 15.38 6.00 13.00
N GLN A 225 15.70 6.97 13.87
CA GLN A 225 15.83 6.75 15.31
C GLN A 225 14.55 6.18 15.93
N VAL A 226 13.38 6.70 15.55
CA VAL A 226 12.08 6.18 16.01
C VAL A 226 11.89 4.72 15.57
N LEU A 227 12.14 4.41 14.30
CA LEU A 227 11.92 3.07 13.73
C LEU A 227 12.99 2.03 14.11
N ASN A 228 14.18 2.47 14.53
CA ASN A 228 15.31 1.63 15.00
C ASN A 228 15.45 1.61 16.53
N SER A 229 14.48 2.15 17.26
CA SER A 229 14.49 2.18 18.74
C SER A 229 14.49 0.78 19.36
N LYS A 230 13.91 -0.21 18.68
CA LYS A 230 13.91 -1.61 19.10
C LYS A 230 15.33 -2.18 19.01
N LYS A 231 15.91 -2.50 20.17
CA LYS A 231 17.28 -3.02 20.29
C LYS A 231 17.44 -4.47 19.82
N SER A 232 16.46 -5.34 20.09
CA SER A 232 16.53 -6.76 19.73
C SER A 232 15.26 -7.23 19.04
N MET A 233 15.40 -8.15 18.08
CA MET A 233 14.27 -8.89 17.50
C MET A 233 14.03 -10.19 18.27
N VAL A 234 12.79 -10.69 18.24
CA VAL A 234 12.47 -12.03 18.74
C VAL A 234 12.96 -13.08 17.72
N TYR A 235 13.65 -14.12 18.19
CA TYR A 235 14.09 -15.27 17.38
C TYR A 235 13.75 -16.58 18.07
N LEU A 236 13.37 -17.59 17.28
CA LEU A 236 12.95 -18.91 17.78
C LEU A 236 14.14 -19.81 18.12
N SER A 237 15.25 -19.68 17.38
CA SER A 237 16.50 -20.40 17.62
C SER A 237 17.61 -19.81 16.75
N GLN A 238 18.87 -19.96 17.19
CA GLN A 238 20.04 -19.90 16.31
C GLN A 238 20.32 -21.32 15.82
N SER A 239 20.10 -21.61 14.54
CA SER A 239 20.65 -22.84 13.95
C SER A 239 22.09 -22.59 13.50
N LYS A 240 22.93 -23.63 13.52
CA LYS A 240 24.24 -23.60 12.85
C LYS A 240 24.08 -23.04 11.43
N VAL A 241 25.06 -22.24 11.03
CA VAL A 241 25.24 -21.62 9.71
C VAL A 241 24.64 -22.54 8.64
N TYR A 242 23.57 -22.09 7.99
CA TYR A 242 23.01 -22.80 6.83
C TYR A 242 24.13 -22.97 5.80
N GLY A 243 24.21 -24.16 5.19
CA GLY A 243 25.26 -24.54 4.27
C GLY A 243 25.55 -23.47 3.22
N GLU A 244 26.82 -23.37 2.83
CA GLU A 244 27.33 -22.35 1.89
C GLU A 244 26.52 -22.36 0.59
N ASP A 245 25.60 -21.41 0.48
CA ASP A 245 24.90 -21.14 -0.77
C ASP A 245 25.75 -20.17 -1.57
N SER A 246 26.54 -20.71 -2.50
CA SER A 246 27.46 -19.94 -3.33
C SER A 246 26.78 -18.81 -4.09
N GLN A 247 25.46 -18.89 -4.34
CA GLN A 247 24.71 -17.81 -4.98
C GLN A 247 24.50 -16.60 -4.05
N LEU A 248 24.62 -16.77 -2.74
CA LEU A 248 24.37 -15.74 -1.71
C LEU A 248 25.64 -15.30 -0.97
N ASP A 249 26.78 -15.97 -1.16
CA ASP A 249 28.02 -15.68 -0.43
C ASP A 249 28.53 -14.25 -0.62
N PHE A 250 28.25 -13.64 -1.78
CA PHE A 250 28.58 -12.23 -2.02
C PHE A 250 27.87 -11.26 -1.06
N LEU A 251 26.85 -11.70 -0.32
CA LEU A 251 26.16 -10.88 0.68
C LEU A 251 26.88 -10.86 2.03
N ARG A 252 27.78 -11.81 2.30
CA ARG A 252 28.49 -11.92 3.58
C ARG A 252 29.29 -10.66 3.95
N PRO A 253 30.04 -10.01 3.05
CA PRO A 253 30.75 -8.78 3.40
C PRO A 253 29.82 -7.65 3.88
N TYR A 254 28.55 -7.64 3.46
CA TYR A 254 27.59 -6.64 3.91
C TYR A 254 27.04 -6.95 5.31
N LEU A 255 27.10 -8.19 5.79
CA LEU A 255 26.72 -8.52 7.16
C LEU A 255 27.66 -7.93 8.21
N GLU A 256 28.91 -7.68 7.83
CA GLU A 256 29.95 -7.09 8.69
C GLU A 256 29.75 -5.58 8.89
N LEU A 257 28.84 -4.95 8.14
CA LEU A 257 28.51 -3.54 8.31
C LEU A 257 27.81 -3.34 9.66
N THR A 258 28.41 -2.52 10.53
CA THR A 258 27.95 -2.30 11.92
C THR A 258 26.51 -1.81 12.07
N TYR A 259 25.95 -1.25 11.00
CA TYR A 259 24.58 -0.75 10.94
C TYR A 259 23.56 -1.74 10.34
N ILE A 260 24.00 -2.94 9.95
CA ILE A 260 23.16 -4.03 9.45
C ILE A 260 23.03 -5.09 10.55
N ASP A 261 21.81 -5.32 11.00
CA ASP A 261 21.51 -6.36 11.98
C ASP A 261 21.57 -7.75 11.35
N ASP A 262 20.96 -7.90 10.17
CA ASP A 262 20.87 -9.16 9.43
C ASP A 262 20.45 -8.86 7.96
N ILE A 263 20.64 -9.85 7.10
CA ILE A 263 20.16 -9.87 5.72
C ILE A 263 19.21 -11.05 5.59
N PHE A 264 17.93 -10.77 5.32
CA PHE A 264 16.93 -11.79 5.11
C PHE A 264 16.61 -11.92 3.63
N VAL A 265 16.83 -13.11 3.07
CA VAL A 265 16.55 -13.39 1.66
C VAL A 265 15.26 -14.18 1.52
N THR A 266 14.46 -13.88 0.50
CA THR A 266 13.23 -14.62 0.19
C THR A 266 13.10 -14.80 -1.31
N PRO A 267 13.03 -16.03 -1.82
CA PRO A 267 12.79 -16.28 -3.24
C PRO A 267 11.40 -15.81 -3.67
N SER A 268 11.22 -15.49 -4.95
CA SER A 268 9.89 -15.31 -5.51
C SER A 268 9.07 -16.60 -5.43
N LEU A 269 7.74 -16.45 -5.25
CA LEU A 269 6.79 -17.57 -5.18
C LEU A 269 7.00 -18.61 -6.27
N ILE A 270 7.11 -18.16 -7.52
CA ILE A 270 7.44 -19.00 -8.66
C ILE A 270 8.96 -19.04 -8.79
N GLN A 271 9.54 -20.22 -8.61
CA GLN A 271 10.92 -20.53 -8.94
C GLN A 271 10.94 -21.35 -10.23
N PHE A 272 11.94 -21.11 -11.07
CA PHE A 272 12.11 -21.89 -12.32
C PHE A 272 12.71 -23.27 -12.05
N ASN A 273 13.52 -23.39 -11.00
CA ASN A 273 14.10 -24.63 -10.54
C ASN A 273 13.99 -24.71 -8.99
N PRO A 274 13.47 -25.80 -8.41
CA PRO A 274 13.43 -25.99 -6.96
C PRO A 274 14.81 -26.16 -6.29
N GLU A 275 15.80 -26.68 -7.03
CA GLU A 275 17.14 -27.02 -6.55
C GLU A 275 18.15 -25.87 -6.64
N ARG A 276 17.89 -24.86 -7.48
CA ARG A 276 18.74 -23.68 -7.65
C ARG A 276 17.91 -22.41 -7.71
N TRP A 277 18.37 -21.34 -7.05
CA TRP A 277 17.65 -20.06 -7.08
C TRP A 277 17.63 -19.48 -8.48
N GLN A 278 16.42 -19.27 -9.01
CA GLN A 278 16.20 -18.71 -10.34
C GLN A 278 15.00 -17.76 -10.33
N GLY A 279 15.04 -16.74 -11.17
CA GLY A 279 14.01 -15.70 -11.26
C GLY A 279 14.34 -14.50 -10.39
N LYS A 280 13.63 -14.32 -9.27
CA LYS A 280 13.80 -13.15 -8.40
C LYS A 280 14.09 -13.55 -6.96
N MET A 281 15.06 -12.89 -6.36
CA MET A 281 15.38 -12.98 -4.94
C MET A 281 15.12 -11.62 -4.29
N TYR A 282 14.31 -11.59 -3.23
CA TYR A 282 14.13 -10.41 -2.41
C TYR A 282 15.18 -10.39 -1.32
N VAL A 283 15.91 -9.29 -1.19
CA VAL A 283 16.98 -9.12 -0.20
C VAL A 283 16.55 -7.99 0.74
N ASP A 284 16.10 -8.35 1.94
CA ASP A 284 15.70 -7.39 2.97
C ASP A 284 16.91 -7.13 3.88
N LEU A 285 17.48 -5.93 3.76
CA LEU A 285 18.55 -5.44 4.63
C LEU A 285 17.92 -4.86 5.90
N ILE A 286 18.10 -5.55 7.03
CA ILE A 286 17.53 -5.15 8.32
C ILE A 286 18.52 -4.22 9.02
N LEU A 287 18.15 -2.95 9.15
CA LEU A 287 18.99 -1.94 9.78
C LEU A 287 18.80 -1.95 11.31
N ASN A 288 19.88 -1.64 12.03
CA ASN A 288 19.90 -1.52 13.48
C ASN A 288 20.03 -0.06 13.94
N GLU A 289 20.10 0.14 15.26
CA GLU A 289 20.24 1.42 15.95
C GLU A 289 21.51 2.20 15.59
N ASN A 290 22.57 1.54 15.10
CA ASN A 290 23.82 2.18 14.69
C ASN A 290 23.71 2.88 13.33
N TYR A 291 22.61 2.71 12.61
CA TYR A 291 22.39 3.40 11.35
C TYR A 291 22.10 4.90 11.56
N ASP A 292 22.99 5.75 11.06
CA ASP A 292 22.96 7.21 11.23
C ASP A 292 21.90 7.98 10.41
N GLY A 293 21.18 7.31 9.51
CA GLY A 293 20.21 7.93 8.60
C GLY A 293 20.76 8.40 7.23
N GLY A 294 22.01 8.08 6.90
CA GLY A 294 22.67 8.43 5.64
C GLY A 294 22.13 7.69 4.42
N GLN A 295 21.17 8.28 3.70
CA GLN A 295 20.50 7.64 2.54
C GLN A 295 21.44 7.30 1.38
N LYS A 296 22.47 8.13 1.12
CA LYS A 296 23.42 7.89 0.00
C LYS A 296 24.13 6.54 0.13
N ARG A 297 24.51 6.17 1.35
CA ARG A 297 25.16 4.88 1.66
C ARG A 297 24.24 3.70 1.35
N LEU A 298 22.96 3.78 1.68
CA LEU A 298 22.00 2.73 1.35
C LEU A 298 21.72 2.65 -0.16
N ILE A 299 21.70 3.79 -0.87
CA ILE A 299 21.57 3.79 -2.33
C ILE A 299 22.75 3.04 -2.97
N LYS A 300 23.98 3.35 -2.54
CA LYS A 300 25.19 2.68 -3.01
C LYS A 300 25.14 1.17 -2.76
N LEU A 301 24.82 0.76 -1.53
CA LEU A 301 24.69 -0.65 -1.17
C LEU A 301 23.66 -1.39 -2.02
N LYS A 302 22.53 -0.74 -2.31
CA LYS A 302 21.51 -1.31 -3.20
C LYS A 302 22.05 -1.47 -4.62
N GLU A 303 22.78 -0.50 -5.13
CA GLU A 303 23.39 -0.54 -6.46
C GLU A 303 24.42 -1.69 -6.55
N GLU A 304 25.34 -1.78 -5.60
CA GLU A 304 26.36 -2.85 -5.49
C GLU A 304 25.75 -4.26 -5.45
N ILE A 305 24.67 -4.47 -4.69
CA ILE A 305 23.97 -5.78 -4.68
C ILE A 305 23.28 -6.04 -6.02
N THR A 306 22.68 -5.03 -6.64
CA THR A 306 22.00 -5.20 -7.93
C THR A 306 22.94 -5.42 -9.12
N GLU A 307 24.22 -5.06 -9.00
CA GLU A 307 25.26 -5.39 -10.00
C GLU A 307 25.48 -6.90 -10.12
N LYS A 308 25.16 -7.68 -9.09
CA LYS A 308 25.23 -9.15 -9.12
C LYS A 308 24.05 -9.82 -9.84
N ASN A 309 23.14 -9.04 -10.42
CA ASN A 309 22.05 -9.56 -11.23
C ASN A 309 22.57 -10.34 -12.44
N SER A 310 22.21 -11.62 -12.57
CA SER A 310 22.48 -12.42 -13.78
C SER A 310 21.25 -12.48 -14.69
N GLU A 311 21.36 -13.12 -15.85
CA GLU A 311 20.19 -13.40 -16.69
C GLU A 311 19.17 -14.30 -15.98
N THR A 312 19.66 -15.22 -15.14
CA THR A 312 18.87 -16.25 -14.47
C THR A 312 18.35 -15.83 -13.10
N LEU A 313 18.99 -14.90 -12.40
CA LEU A 313 18.62 -14.46 -11.05
C LEU A 313 18.75 -12.95 -10.89
N LYS A 314 17.65 -12.32 -10.46
CA LYS A 314 17.58 -10.88 -10.19
C LYS A 314 17.31 -10.61 -8.71
N TYR A 315 18.16 -9.80 -8.09
CA TYR A 315 18.03 -9.32 -6.72
C TYR A 315 17.16 -8.07 -6.65
N ARG A 316 16.24 -8.06 -5.68
CA ARG A 316 15.41 -6.91 -5.35
C ARG A 316 15.64 -6.51 -3.90
N VAL A 317 16.54 -5.56 -3.74
CA VAL A 317 16.95 -5.00 -2.45
C VAL A 317 15.86 -4.11 -1.85
N ARG A 318 15.56 -4.34 -0.57
CA ARG A 318 14.70 -3.51 0.26
C ARG A 318 15.42 -3.21 1.57
N PHE A 319 15.10 -2.07 2.18
CA PHE A 319 15.58 -1.70 3.50
C PHE A 319 14.42 -1.76 4.47
N THR A 320 14.67 -2.27 5.66
CA THR A 320 13.69 -2.33 6.76
C THR A 320 14.40 -2.09 8.09
N THR A 321 13.62 -1.94 9.16
CA THR A 321 14.12 -1.90 10.54
C THR A 321 13.66 -3.14 11.29
N LYS A 322 14.28 -3.42 12.44
CA LYS A 322 13.86 -4.49 13.36
C LYS A 322 12.35 -4.44 13.64
N ALA A 323 11.84 -3.26 14.04
CA ALA A 323 10.43 -3.06 14.34
C ALA A 323 9.52 -3.31 13.13
N LEU A 324 9.84 -2.75 11.96
CA LEU A 324 9.01 -2.92 10.77
C LEU A 324 9.02 -4.35 10.23
N PHE A 325 10.17 -5.03 10.32
CA PHE A 325 10.30 -6.41 9.91
C PHE A 325 9.40 -7.32 10.75
N GLU A 326 9.45 -7.15 12.08
CA GLU A 326 8.61 -7.90 13.02
C GLU A 326 7.10 -7.58 12.85
N MET A 327 6.72 -6.30 12.79
CA MET A 327 5.31 -5.90 12.53
C MET A 327 4.76 -6.55 11.27
N SER A 328 5.53 -6.48 10.17
CA SER A 328 5.08 -7.05 8.89
C SER A 328 4.91 -8.56 8.96
N GLY A 329 5.77 -9.24 9.72
CA GLY A 329 5.77 -10.68 9.90
C GLY A 329 4.66 -11.20 10.82
N GLN A 330 4.22 -10.40 11.79
CA GLN A 330 3.21 -10.81 12.79
C GLN A 330 1.79 -10.43 12.39
N THR A 331 1.59 -9.33 11.66
CA THR A 331 0.23 -8.83 11.35
C THR A 331 -0.08 -8.77 9.86
N SER A 332 0.65 -9.55 9.04
CA SER A 332 0.45 -9.69 7.59
C SER A 332 0.24 -8.36 6.82
N LEU A 333 1.10 -7.36 7.06
CA LEU A 333 0.99 -6.04 6.39
C LEU A 333 1.57 -6.03 4.95
N TYR A 334 1.75 -7.22 4.36
CA TYR A 334 2.30 -7.39 3.03
C TYR A 334 1.23 -7.27 1.94
N PRO A 335 1.59 -6.82 0.72
CA PRO A 335 0.64 -6.79 -0.41
C PRO A 335 0.04 -8.15 -0.78
N PHE A 336 0.68 -9.25 -0.39
CA PHE A 336 0.14 -10.60 -0.48
C PHE A 336 -0.05 -11.14 0.94
N PRO A 337 -1.28 -11.52 1.34
CA PRO A 337 -1.58 -11.90 2.73
C PRO A 337 -0.80 -13.11 3.24
N LEU A 338 -0.44 -14.07 2.38
CA LEU A 338 0.28 -15.27 2.83
C LEU A 338 1.80 -15.10 2.76
N GLU A 339 2.31 -13.89 2.48
CA GLU A 339 3.75 -13.61 2.43
C GLU A 339 4.50 -14.00 3.72
N PRO A 340 3.97 -13.80 4.95
CA PRO A 340 4.64 -14.30 6.16
C PRO A 340 4.85 -15.81 6.15
N LEU A 341 3.87 -16.60 5.68
CA LEU A 341 3.99 -18.05 5.54
C LEU A 341 5.06 -18.43 4.51
N VAL A 342 5.14 -17.68 3.40
CA VAL A 342 6.20 -17.84 2.40
C VAL A 342 7.57 -17.60 3.00
N ARG A 343 7.73 -16.51 3.74
CA ARG A 343 8.98 -16.15 4.41
C ARG A 343 9.35 -17.16 5.48
N SER A 344 8.38 -17.69 6.21
CA SER A 344 8.61 -18.74 7.21
C SER A 344 9.13 -20.04 6.60
N ARG A 345 8.63 -20.43 5.41
CA ARG A 345 9.00 -21.70 4.77
C ARG A 345 10.24 -21.60 3.89
N LYS A 346 10.37 -20.53 3.10
CA LYS A 346 11.43 -20.37 2.09
C LYS A 346 12.43 -19.25 2.37
N GLY A 347 12.12 -18.36 3.31
CA GLY A 347 13.02 -17.26 3.65
C GLY A 347 14.20 -17.72 4.50
N ARG A 348 15.33 -17.04 4.36
CA ARG A 348 16.58 -17.40 5.07
C ARG A 348 17.26 -16.16 5.63
N SER A 349 17.75 -16.28 6.86
CA SER A 349 18.66 -15.33 7.49
C SER A 349 20.09 -15.66 7.10
N MET A 350 20.85 -14.66 6.65
CA MET A 350 22.29 -14.85 6.38
C MET A 350 23.10 -15.02 7.68
N LYS A 351 22.55 -14.64 8.86
CA LYS A 351 23.11 -14.96 10.19
C LYS A 351 22.61 -16.28 10.79
N GLY A 352 21.82 -17.08 10.05
CA GLY A 352 21.28 -18.35 10.55
C GLY A 352 20.20 -18.21 11.63
N ARG A 353 19.58 -17.03 11.75
CA ARG A 353 18.49 -16.78 12.72
C ARG A 353 17.15 -17.27 12.18
N LYS A 354 16.34 -17.88 13.05
CA LYS A 354 14.94 -18.21 12.74
C LYS A 354 14.00 -17.15 13.31
N TYR A 355 13.31 -16.42 12.44
CA TYR A 355 12.34 -15.40 12.83
C TYR A 355 10.94 -15.98 13.02
N PRO A 356 10.20 -15.58 14.08
CA PRO A 356 8.82 -16.00 14.28
C PRO A 356 7.89 -15.22 13.35
N PHE A 357 7.71 -15.72 12.12
CA PHE A 357 6.60 -15.30 11.26
C PHE A 357 5.29 -15.96 11.71
N LEU A 358 4.95 -15.79 12.99
CA LEU A 358 3.72 -16.27 13.60
C LEU A 358 2.65 -15.19 13.37
N VAL A 359 1.82 -15.40 12.36
CA VAL A 359 0.68 -14.52 12.08
C VAL A 359 -0.53 -15.06 12.83
N ASP A 360 -1.17 -14.20 13.61
CA ASP A 360 -2.48 -14.52 14.19
C ASP A 360 -3.48 -14.83 13.06
N TYR A 361 -4.27 -15.88 13.25
CA TYR A 361 -5.29 -16.27 12.29
C TYR A 361 -6.30 -15.14 12.01
N GLU A 362 -6.62 -14.33 13.03
CA GLU A 362 -7.49 -13.16 12.89
C GLU A 362 -6.85 -12.11 11.97
N ASP A 363 -5.61 -11.68 12.24
CA ASP A 363 -4.91 -10.70 11.37
C ASP A 363 -4.73 -11.22 9.94
N LEU A 364 -4.50 -12.53 9.78
CA LEU A 364 -4.42 -13.15 8.46
C LEU A 364 -5.77 -13.12 7.73
N THR A 365 -6.87 -13.36 8.43
CA THR A 365 -8.23 -13.26 7.90
C THR A 365 -8.54 -11.83 7.47
N LEU A 366 -8.25 -10.82 8.31
CA LEU A 366 -8.44 -9.40 7.98
C LEU A 366 -7.59 -9.00 6.75
N ALA A 367 -6.36 -9.51 6.65
CA ALA A 367 -5.49 -9.30 5.50
C ALA A 367 -6.06 -9.91 4.21
N ASN A 368 -6.65 -11.11 4.30
CA ASN A 368 -7.29 -11.78 3.18
C ASN A 368 -8.52 -11.02 2.69
N ILE A 369 -9.38 -10.57 3.60
CA ILE A 369 -10.52 -9.71 3.30
C ILE A 369 -10.06 -8.40 2.64
N HIS A 370 -9.04 -7.74 3.20
CA HIS A 370 -8.50 -6.50 2.63
C HIS A 370 -7.93 -6.71 1.22
N PHE A 371 -7.21 -7.81 1.01
CA PHE A 371 -6.67 -8.18 -0.29
C PHE A 371 -7.78 -8.42 -1.30
N PHE A 372 -8.81 -9.20 -0.95
CA PHE A 372 -9.97 -9.47 -1.78
C PHE A 372 -10.68 -8.18 -2.22
N VAL A 373 -11.00 -7.29 -1.28
CA VAL A 373 -11.61 -5.98 -1.57
C VAL A 373 -10.72 -5.14 -2.49
N THR A 374 -9.39 -5.17 -2.27
CA THR A 374 -8.44 -4.49 -3.14
C THR A 374 -8.50 -5.02 -4.58
N GLN A 375 -8.62 -6.34 -4.76
CA GLN A 375 -8.75 -6.94 -6.10
C GLN A 375 -10.10 -6.60 -6.73
N PHE A 376 -11.20 -6.67 -5.95
CA PHE A 376 -12.53 -6.22 -6.38
C PHE A 376 -12.50 -4.80 -6.93
N MET A 377 -11.94 -3.86 -6.18
CA MET A 377 -11.85 -2.46 -6.61
C MET A 377 -10.98 -2.28 -7.88
N ARG A 378 -9.96 -3.13 -8.09
CA ARG A 378 -9.11 -3.09 -9.30
C ARG A 378 -9.81 -3.62 -10.54
N PHE A 379 -10.57 -4.71 -10.41
CA PHE A 379 -11.39 -5.25 -11.49
C PHE A 379 -12.48 -4.25 -11.88
N ARG A 380 -13.19 -3.72 -10.88
CA ARG A 380 -14.25 -2.74 -11.10
C ARG A 380 -13.78 -1.47 -11.82
N SER A 381 -12.55 -1.02 -11.56
CA SER A 381 -12.01 0.19 -12.18
C SER A 381 -11.30 -0.04 -13.53
N LEU A 382 -11.33 -1.25 -14.09
CA LEU A 382 -10.55 -1.69 -15.27
C LEU A 382 -9.02 -1.49 -15.16
N LYS A 383 -8.49 -1.16 -13.97
CA LYS A 383 -7.05 -0.91 -13.78
C LYS A 383 -6.24 -2.17 -14.00
N GLN A 384 -6.83 -3.33 -13.71
CA GLN A 384 -6.16 -4.62 -13.84
C GLN A 384 -5.92 -5.02 -15.30
N LYS A 385 -6.95 -4.86 -16.16
CA LYS A 385 -6.83 -5.04 -17.62
C LYS A 385 -5.67 -4.23 -18.19
N ASN A 386 -5.62 -2.94 -17.87
CA ASN A 386 -4.58 -2.03 -18.36
C ASN A 386 -3.18 -2.35 -17.83
N ALA A 387 -3.07 -3.04 -16.68
CA ALA A 387 -1.78 -3.32 -16.07
C ALA A 387 -1.13 -4.62 -16.58
N LEU A 388 -1.92 -5.54 -17.13
CA LEU A 388 -1.44 -6.87 -17.51
C LEU A 388 -1.34 -7.08 -19.02
N ILE A 389 -2.18 -6.43 -19.83
CA ILE A 389 -2.01 -6.43 -21.30
C ILE A 389 -0.67 -5.75 -21.66
N GLY A 390 0.08 -6.37 -22.57
CA GLY A 390 1.44 -5.95 -22.96
C GLY A 390 2.52 -6.28 -21.92
N SER A 391 2.14 -6.89 -20.79
CA SER A 391 3.07 -7.30 -19.74
C SER A 391 3.49 -8.76 -19.92
N LYS A 392 4.69 -9.11 -19.42
CA LYS A 392 5.19 -10.50 -19.45
C LYS A 392 4.24 -11.47 -18.74
N PHE A 393 3.98 -12.62 -19.35
CA PHE A 393 3.05 -13.64 -18.87
C PHE A 393 3.29 -14.09 -17.43
N ILE A 394 4.57 -14.17 -17.01
CA ILE A 394 4.95 -14.51 -15.63
C ILE A 394 4.29 -13.62 -14.57
N LYS A 395 3.90 -12.37 -14.88
CA LYS A 395 3.18 -11.49 -13.96
C LYS A 395 1.76 -11.98 -13.70
N SER A 396 1.05 -12.40 -14.74
CA SER A 396 -0.30 -12.97 -14.62
C SER A 396 -0.25 -14.34 -13.94
N LEU A 397 0.73 -15.17 -14.30
CA LEU A 397 0.92 -16.47 -13.65
C LEU A 397 1.16 -16.33 -12.14
N ASN A 398 2.03 -15.39 -11.73
CA ASN A 398 2.24 -15.07 -10.31
C ASN A 398 0.95 -14.61 -9.61
N LEU A 399 0.08 -13.87 -10.31
CA LEU A 399 -1.17 -13.38 -9.72
C LEU A 399 -2.20 -14.52 -9.57
N MET A 400 -2.35 -15.35 -10.59
CA MET A 400 -3.21 -16.54 -10.53
C MET A 400 -2.76 -17.49 -9.43
N TYR A 401 -1.45 -17.75 -9.34
CA TYR A 401 -0.92 -18.63 -8.30
C TYR A 401 -1.14 -18.07 -6.89
N LYS A 402 -0.97 -16.75 -6.69
CA LYS A 402 -1.31 -16.10 -5.41
C LYS A 402 -2.78 -16.29 -5.03
N TYR A 403 -3.70 -16.14 -5.97
CA TYR A 403 -5.12 -16.33 -5.69
C TYR A 403 -5.45 -17.79 -5.38
N HIS A 404 -4.80 -18.73 -6.04
CA HIS A 404 -4.97 -20.16 -5.77
C HIS A 404 -4.44 -20.56 -4.39
N LEU A 405 -3.21 -20.17 -4.05
CA LEU A 405 -2.65 -20.41 -2.72
C LEU A 405 -3.56 -19.84 -1.62
N LEU A 406 -4.13 -18.66 -1.88
CA LEU A 406 -5.10 -18.05 -0.99
C LEU A 406 -6.40 -18.86 -0.90
N ALA A 407 -6.93 -19.34 -2.02
CA ALA A 407 -8.14 -20.17 -2.03
C ALA A 407 -7.92 -21.47 -1.24
N GLN A 408 -6.82 -22.19 -1.49
CA GLN A 408 -6.47 -23.43 -0.78
C GLN A 408 -6.30 -23.20 0.72
N PHE A 409 -5.57 -22.15 1.10
CA PHE A 409 -5.39 -21.78 2.50
C PHE A 409 -6.73 -21.56 3.21
N LEU A 410 -7.67 -20.87 2.56
CA LEU A 410 -9.00 -20.60 3.12
C LEU A 410 -9.90 -21.84 3.17
N GLU A 411 -9.61 -22.88 2.39
CA GLU A 411 -10.27 -24.19 2.45
C GLU A 411 -9.73 -25.06 3.58
N GLY A 412 -8.72 -24.60 4.31
CA GLY A 412 -8.06 -25.36 5.37
C GLY A 412 -6.98 -26.31 4.85
N GLU A 413 -6.61 -26.21 3.57
CA GLU A 413 -5.48 -26.98 3.04
C GLU A 413 -4.16 -26.46 3.65
N GLU A 414 -3.23 -27.39 3.87
CA GLU A 414 -1.89 -27.03 4.33
C GLU A 414 -1.20 -26.14 3.29
N PHE A 415 -0.64 -25.01 3.72
CA PHE A 415 0.01 -24.06 2.82
C PHE A 415 1.30 -24.63 2.20
N LYS A 416 1.23 -25.23 1.01
CA LYS A 416 2.39 -25.81 0.31
C LYS A 416 2.92 -24.88 -0.78
N LEU A 417 4.24 -24.89 -1.00
CA LEU A 417 4.93 -24.02 -1.96
C LEU A 417 5.73 -24.81 -3.00
N ASP A 418 5.48 -26.10 -3.13
CA ASP A 418 6.41 -27.04 -3.75
C ASP A 418 6.24 -27.16 -5.27
N HIS A 419 5.38 -26.33 -5.86
CA HIS A 419 5.14 -26.39 -7.29
C HIS A 419 6.22 -25.71 -8.12
N SER A 420 6.84 -26.50 -9.00
CA SER A 420 7.69 -26.01 -10.08
C SER A 420 6.89 -25.11 -11.03
N LEU A 421 7.58 -24.25 -11.81
CA LEU A 421 6.92 -23.46 -12.86
C LEU A 421 6.07 -24.34 -13.79
N SER A 422 6.57 -25.53 -14.15
CA SER A 422 5.87 -26.50 -15.00
C SER A 422 4.54 -26.95 -14.39
N GLU A 423 4.51 -27.27 -13.10
CA GLU A 423 3.29 -27.69 -12.40
C GLU A 423 2.27 -26.54 -12.27
N ILE A 424 2.75 -25.34 -11.97
CA ILE A 424 1.88 -24.15 -11.92
C ILE A 424 1.27 -23.90 -13.30
N ARG A 425 2.05 -24.07 -14.38
CA ARG A 425 1.56 -23.92 -15.75
C ARG A 425 0.57 -25.02 -16.11
N SER A 426 0.84 -26.29 -15.82
CA SER A 426 -0.11 -27.37 -16.14
C SER A 426 -1.46 -27.15 -15.44
N PHE A 427 -1.45 -26.60 -14.23
CA PHE A 427 -2.67 -26.30 -13.47
C PHE A 427 -3.48 -25.11 -14.03
N PHE A 428 -2.86 -23.95 -14.25
CA PHE A 428 -3.61 -22.73 -14.64
C PHE A 428 -3.76 -22.53 -16.14
N THR A 429 -2.89 -23.14 -16.94
CA THR A 429 -2.61 -22.69 -18.30
C THR A 429 -2.73 -23.74 -19.42
N PRO A 430 -3.51 -24.84 -19.34
CA PRO A 430 -3.71 -25.68 -20.53
C PRO A 430 -4.11 -24.87 -21.77
N GLN A 431 -5.01 -23.89 -21.60
CA GLN A 431 -5.49 -22.99 -22.64
C GLN A 431 -4.53 -21.83 -22.99
N LEU A 432 -3.44 -21.67 -22.23
CA LEU A 432 -2.39 -20.67 -22.44
C LEU A 432 -1.01 -21.35 -22.60
N SER A 433 -1.02 -22.61 -23.03
CA SER A 433 0.18 -23.45 -23.16
C SER A 433 1.14 -22.92 -24.23
N HIS A 434 0.62 -22.20 -25.22
CA HIS A 434 1.39 -21.49 -26.25
C HIS A 434 2.27 -20.36 -25.69
N LEU A 435 1.92 -19.76 -24.54
CA LEU A 435 2.67 -18.65 -23.95
C LEU A 435 3.86 -19.11 -23.12
N ARG A 436 5.05 -18.60 -23.43
CA ARG A 436 6.24 -18.66 -22.57
C ARG A 436 6.20 -17.56 -21.52
N VAL A 437 6.97 -17.72 -20.44
CA VAL A 437 6.97 -16.80 -19.28
C VAL A 437 7.28 -15.34 -19.60
N ASN A 438 8.06 -15.10 -20.64
CA ASN A 438 8.50 -13.76 -21.06
C ASN A 438 7.60 -13.16 -22.15
N ASP A 439 6.65 -13.94 -22.68
CA ASP A 439 5.81 -13.49 -23.78
C ASP A 439 4.84 -12.40 -23.29
N PRO A 440 4.61 -11.36 -24.09
CA PRO A 440 3.63 -10.33 -23.76
C PRO A 440 2.21 -10.90 -23.85
N ILE A 441 1.36 -10.50 -22.91
CA ILE A 441 -0.06 -10.87 -22.90
C ILE A 441 -0.82 -9.98 -23.87
N ASP A 442 -1.54 -10.58 -24.83
CA ASP A 442 -2.42 -9.86 -25.72
C ASP A 442 -3.87 -9.72 -25.17
N ALA A 443 -4.78 -9.15 -25.97
CA ALA A 443 -6.17 -8.97 -25.56
C ALA A 443 -6.98 -10.29 -25.51
N LYS A 444 -6.59 -11.31 -26.28
CA LYS A 444 -7.24 -12.63 -26.33
C LYS A 444 -6.78 -13.47 -25.13
N ASP A 445 -5.50 -13.54 -24.87
CA ASP A 445 -4.89 -14.17 -23.70
C ASP A 445 -5.47 -13.57 -22.41
N TRP A 446 -5.63 -12.23 -22.39
CA TRP A 446 -6.23 -11.54 -21.24
C TRP A 446 -7.63 -12.05 -20.92
N LYS A 447 -8.48 -12.37 -21.90
CA LYS A 447 -9.85 -12.88 -21.62
C LYS A 447 -9.81 -14.18 -20.83
N ILE A 448 -8.87 -15.07 -21.16
CA ILE A 448 -8.67 -16.36 -20.47
C ILE A 448 -8.11 -16.10 -19.07
N ILE A 449 -7.08 -15.27 -18.95
CA ILE A 449 -6.47 -14.89 -17.66
C ILE A 449 -7.52 -14.24 -16.75
N GLU A 450 -8.33 -13.32 -17.27
CA GLU A 450 -9.40 -12.65 -16.54
C GLU A 450 -10.44 -13.65 -16.03
N ALA A 451 -10.87 -14.59 -16.88
CA ALA A 451 -11.80 -15.64 -16.47
C ALA A 451 -11.24 -16.47 -15.31
N GLN A 452 -9.97 -16.88 -15.39
CA GLN A 452 -9.32 -17.66 -14.34
C GLN A 452 -9.17 -16.87 -13.03
N LEU A 453 -8.77 -15.61 -13.11
CA LEU A 453 -8.67 -14.74 -11.93
C LEU A 453 -10.04 -14.51 -11.27
N LYS A 454 -11.10 -14.30 -12.07
CA LYS A 454 -12.46 -14.16 -11.55
C LYS A 454 -12.98 -15.46 -10.92
N TYR A 455 -12.68 -16.61 -11.52
CA TYR A 455 -13.01 -17.92 -10.95
C TYR A 455 -12.37 -18.09 -9.56
N LEU A 456 -11.06 -17.85 -9.45
CA LEU A 456 -10.35 -17.95 -8.18
C LEU A 456 -10.85 -16.93 -7.16
N LEU A 457 -11.17 -15.70 -7.56
CA LEU A 457 -11.75 -14.70 -6.66
C LEU A 457 -13.14 -15.08 -6.17
N LYS A 458 -13.99 -15.69 -7.01
CA LYS A 458 -15.29 -16.24 -6.56
C LYS A 458 -15.07 -17.32 -5.50
N LYS A 459 -14.09 -18.21 -5.70
CA LYS A 459 -13.72 -19.25 -4.74
C LYS A 459 -13.23 -18.67 -3.41
N ILE A 460 -12.31 -17.70 -3.46
CA ILE A 460 -11.83 -16.95 -2.29
C ILE A 460 -13.01 -16.31 -1.54
N ARG A 461 -13.91 -15.62 -2.26
CA ARG A 461 -15.08 -14.96 -1.68
C ARG A 461 -15.95 -15.94 -0.91
N LEU A 462 -16.28 -17.10 -1.50
CA LEU A 462 -17.13 -18.11 -0.86
C LEU A 462 -16.55 -18.60 0.47
N ASN A 463 -15.23 -18.74 0.57
CA ASN A 463 -14.59 -19.11 1.82
C ASN A 463 -14.51 -17.95 2.82
N LEU A 464 -14.27 -16.71 2.34
CA LEU A 464 -14.20 -15.54 3.21
C LEU A 464 -15.55 -15.10 3.79
N VAL A 465 -16.66 -15.40 3.10
CA VAL A 465 -18.02 -15.11 3.57
C VAL A 465 -18.25 -15.63 4.99
N ARG A 466 -17.68 -16.80 5.34
CA ARG A 466 -17.81 -17.40 6.67
C ARG A 466 -17.30 -16.49 7.81
N TYR A 467 -16.49 -15.49 7.47
CA TYR A 467 -15.94 -14.49 8.39
C TYR A 467 -16.59 -13.11 8.24
N ASP A 468 -17.16 -12.80 7.08
CA ASP A 468 -17.86 -11.54 6.79
C ASP A 468 -18.88 -11.73 5.65
N ASP A 469 -20.16 -11.92 6.00
CA ASP A 469 -21.25 -12.19 5.06
C ASP A 469 -21.45 -11.06 4.05
N SER A 470 -21.05 -9.83 4.38
CA SER A 470 -21.18 -8.66 3.50
C SER A 470 -20.40 -8.82 2.19
N LEU A 471 -19.43 -9.74 2.16
CA LEU A 471 -18.66 -10.10 0.97
C LEU A 471 -19.52 -10.69 -0.15
N PHE A 472 -20.68 -11.29 0.13
CA PHE A 472 -21.59 -11.81 -0.91
C PHE A 472 -22.08 -10.73 -1.88
N GLU A 473 -22.20 -9.50 -1.39
CA GLU A 473 -22.65 -8.35 -2.17
C GLU A 473 -21.60 -7.91 -3.21
N LEU A 474 -20.33 -8.31 -3.06
CA LEU A 474 -19.26 -7.98 -3.99
C LEU A 474 -19.25 -8.94 -5.19
N ARG A 475 -19.78 -8.49 -6.35
CA ARG A 475 -19.91 -9.28 -7.59
C ARG A 475 -18.98 -8.78 -8.71
N PHE A 476 -18.25 -9.69 -9.37
CA PHE A 476 -17.20 -9.43 -10.39
C PHE A 476 -17.66 -9.52 -11.85
#